data_AF-A0AAE3WMY7-F1
#
_entry.id   AF-A0AAE3WMY7-F1
#
_cell.length_a   1.000
_cell.length_b   1.000
_cell.length_c   1.000
_cell.angle_alpha   90.00
_cell.angle_beta   90.00
_cell.angle_gamma   90.00
#
_symmetry.space_group_name_H-M   'P 1'
#
loop_
_entity.id
_entity.type
_entity.pdbx_description
1 polymer ?
#
loop_
_entity_poly.entity_id
_entity_poly.type
_entity_poly.pdbx_seq_one_letter_code
_entity_poly.pdbx_strand_id
1 'polypeptide(L)'
;MFQNWMKKKVEHTLDQPQQHETMTSVDMPDMDYYFIMGDVPKQDESSTKSLKARLKPLADKHKRNAILTLNYDANVKEHIHSMEETFLRQVDILNVFEHYILPESGSKRRYSEFIIGTSFHSINEAVMPVDESMIQVTRYELPSSPICYIDQYNEEQQLVKREEYNWQGVLCRVQSFVPHTGALYLEELINDDGGIYMEIIYSGDAKKNPVRHINWYKKTGIQTFTKKTDIKQLWLSSIQTQNDRLKLMITEDRDQDRHLFKIDQPETTYYAAFVHDAHYEEDPHQLYSHYGELFKRIRKQQVDAVFFGDTKHKVDVEKVLGEQTYFYLVPSDEMSLWNTALHHMLENRERKDELRRIVDRTKWVLRDLSSEHHVLHLQLELKDEMSHADHVQIDFAGYDRGNGAEIISQTIDENHQVSFPIGHFQTKKNIETNQTKYVDFYIRFKTEELQEVLQRLEVEGELLTNKPSSIDGWSYQTKQGNYSWKVK
;
A
#
# COMPACT_ATOMS: atom_id res chain seq x y z
N MET A 1 -33.96 22.24 42.33
CA MET A 1 -32.61 22.80 42.56
C MET A 1 -31.56 21.79 42.06
N PHE A 2 -31.56 21.22 40.85
CA PHE A 2 -31.44 21.75 39.48
C PHE A 2 -30.52 22.95 39.24
N GLN A 3 -29.44 22.67 38.47
CA GLN A 3 -28.66 23.53 37.57
C GLN A 3 -27.78 24.65 38.17
N ASN A 4 -26.45 24.41 38.22
CA ASN A 4 -25.39 25.28 37.67
C ASN A 4 -23.99 24.87 38.15
N TRP A 5 -23.44 23.78 37.61
CA TRP A 5 -22.01 23.48 37.78
C TRP A 5 -21.36 22.96 36.50
N MET A 6 -21.56 23.72 35.42
CA MET A 6 -20.88 23.57 34.13
C MET A 6 -20.70 24.97 33.54
N LYS A 7 -19.55 25.61 33.80
CA LYS A 7 -18.88 26.63 32.97
C LYS A 7 -17.69 27.24 33.70
N LYS A 8 -16.55 26.58 33.58
CA LYS A 8 -15.25 27.25 33.39
C LYS A 8 -14.42 26.38 32.46
N LYS A 9 -14.56 26.65 31.16
CA LYS A 9 -13.50 26.36 30.20
C LYS A 9 -12.26 27.11 30.70
N VAL A 10 -11.32 26.38 31.26
CA VAL A 10 -9.93 26.83 31.30
C VAL A 10 -9.36 26.35 29.98
N GLU A 11 -9.04 27.31 29.12
CA GLU A 11 -8.16 27.09 27.98
C GLU A 11 -6.82 26.59 28.54
N HIS A 12 -6.64 25.27 28.52
CA HIS A 12 -5.31 24.69 28.59
C HIS A 12 -4.78 24.69 27.15
N THR A 13 -4.09 25.77 26.81
CA THR A 13 -2.97 25.73 25.88
C THR A 13 -2.06 24.59 26.36
N LEU A 14 -2.09 23.46 25.67
CA LEU A 14 -1.09 22.42 25.78
C LEU A 14 0.16 22.97 25.09
N ASP A 15 0.95 23.70 25.87
CA ASP A 15 2.34 23.99 25.55
C ASP A 15 3.05 22.64 25.33
N GLN A 16 3.50 22.42 24.09
CA GLN A 16 4.51 21.41 23.80
C GLN A 16 5.70 21.65 24.74
N PRO A 17 6.35 20.60 25.27
CA PRO A 17 7.53 20.80 26.09
C PRO A 17 8.63 21.44 25.22
N GLN A 18 8.86 22.74 25.43
CA GLN A 18 10.05 23.43 24.95
C GLN A 18 11.27 22.86 25.70
N GLN A 19 11.82 21.76 25.18
CA GLN A 19 13.22 21.44 25.45
C GLN A 19 14.07 22.27 24.50
N HIS A 20 14.45 23.46 24.97
CA HIS A 20 15.63 24.16 24.47
C HIS A 20 16.89 23.41 24.92
N GLU A 21 17.15 22.26 24.31
CA GLU A 21 18.51 21.79 24.15
C GLU A 21 19.04 22.33 22.82
N THR A 22 20.29 22.77 22.85
CA THR A 22 20.99 23.42 21.75
C THR A 22 21.12 22.40 20.62
N MET A 23 20.14 22.37 19.70
CA MET A 23 20.18 21.49 18.52
C MET A 23 21.38 21.87 17.66
N THR A 24 22.48 21.16 17.87
CA THR A 24 23.40 20.85 16.79
C THR A 24 22.54 20.40 15.62
N SER A 25 22.71 21.01 14.45
CA SER A 25 21.93 20.68 13.26
C SER A 25 22.04 19.17 13.02
N VAL A 26 21.03 18.41 13.41
CA VAL A 26 21.06 16.95 13.27
C VAL A 26 21.12 16.70 11.77
N ASP A 27 22.10 15.94 11.31
CA ASP A 27 22.23 15.71 9.88
C ASP A 27 21.14 14.77 9.38
N MET A 28 20.85 14.84 8.08
CA MET A 28 19.86 13.95 7.47
C MET A 28 20.34 12.50 7.60
N PRO A 29 19.48 11.54 8.02
CA PRO A 29 19.89 10.15 8.16
C PRO A 29 20.61 9.61 6.92
N ASP A 30 21.60 8.75 7.12
CA ASP A 30 22.29 8.10 6.00
C ASP A 30 21.53 6.87 5.53
N MET A 31 20.60 7.08 4.60
CA MET A 31 19.72 6.05 4.06
C MET A 31 19.59 6.20 2.54
N ASP A 32 19.13 5.15 1.88
CA ASP A 32 18.66 5.22 0.49
C ASP A 32 17.15 5.53 0.50
N TYR A 33 16.73 6.62 -0.15
CA TYR A 33 15.35 7.12 -0.12
C TYR A 33 14.60 6.76 -1.42
N TYR A 34 13.49 6.05 -1.31
CA TYR A 34 12.69 5.61 -2.45
C TYR A 34 11.26 6.15 -2.36
N PHE A 35 10.86 6.93 -3.37
CA PHE A 35 9.52 7.50 -3.48
C PHE A 35 8.72 6.74 -4.54
N ILE A 36 7.69 6.02 -4.13
CA ILE A 36 6.97 5.06 -4.96
C ILE A 36 5.64 5.64 -5.44
N MET A 37 5.41 5.58 -6.74
CA MET A 37 4.19 6.06 -7.39
C MET A 37 3.80 5.19 -8.59
N GLY A 38 2.57 5.37 -9.08
CA GLY A 38 2.09 4.65 -10.25
C GLY A 38 2.86 5.03 -11.51
N ASP A 39 2.71 6.29 -11.92
CA ASP A 39 3.25 6.82 -13.17
C ASP A 39 4.39 7.82 -12.90
N VAL A 40 5.11 8.22 -13.96
CA VAL A 40 6.12 9.29 -13.86
C VAL A 40 5.41 10.61 -13.50
N PRO A 41 5.89 11.37 -12.49
CA PRO A 41 5.18 12.56 -12.05
C PRO A 41 5.11 13.61 -13.15
N LYS A 42 4.01 14.36 -13.23
CA LYS A 42 3.82 15.42 -14.24
C LYS A 42 4.14 16.79 -13.66
N GLN A 43 4.71 17.68 -14.47
CA GLN A 43 5.25 18.96 -13.99
C GLN A 43 4.22 19.89 -13.33
N ASP A 44 2.98 19.90 -13.84
CA ASP A 44 1.93 20.83 -13.41
C ASP A 44 1.11 20.35 -12.22
N GLU A 45 1.38 19.14 -11.72
CA GLU A 45 0.64 18.56 -10.59
C GLU A 45 1.13 19.11 -9.24
N SER A 46 0.20 19.44 -8.36
CA SER A 46 0.50 19.93 -7.01
C SER A 46 1.29 18.90 -6.18
N SER A 47 0.97 17.62 -6.33
CA SER A 47 1.69 16.48 -5.74
C SER A 47 3.16 16.47 -6.16
N THR A 48 3.46 16.72 -7.44
CA THR A 48 4.83 16.82 -7.96
C THR A 48 5.61 17.97 -7.34
N LYS A 49 4.99 19.13 -7.11
CA LYS A 49 5.64 20.26 -6.44
C LYS A 49 5.98 19.92 -4.98
N SER A 50 5.05 19.29 -4.28
CA SER A 50 5.24 18.79 -2.92
C SER A 50 6.39 17.77 -2.84
N LEU A 51 6.44 16.82 -3.77
CA LEU A 51 7.52 15.84 -3.88
C LEU A 51 8.88 16.49 -4.18
N LYS A 52 8.93 17.47 -5.10
CA LYS A 52 10.15 18.24 -5.39
C LYS A 52 10.72 18.91 -4.14
N ALA A 53 9.85 19.49 -3.30
CA ALA A 53 10.28 20.12 -2.05
C ALA A 53 10.97 19.13 -1.10
N ARG A 54 10.46 17.89 -1.00
CA ARG A 54 11.06 16.82 -0.17
C ARG A 54 12.36 16.26 -0.75
N LEU A 55 12.46 16.14 -2.06
CA LEU A 55 13.64 15.60 -2.73
C LEU A 55 14.81 16.58 -2.75
N LYS A 56 14.52 17.88 -2.80
CA LYS A 56 15.55 18.94 -2.82
C LYS A 56 16.60 18.85 -1.72
N PRO A 57 16.27 18.80 -0.42
CA PRO A 57 17.29 18.69 0.63
C PRO A 57 18.09 17.39 0.57
N LEU A 58 17.50 16.30 0.06
CA LEU A 58 18.19 15.02 -0.09
C LEU A 58 19.27 15.16 -1.17
N ALA A 59 18.90 15.73 -2.32
CA ALA A 59 19.82 16.06 -3.39
C ALA A 59 20.91 17.05 -2.94
N ASP A 60 20.54 18.16 -2.29
CA ASP A 60 21.49 19.18 -1.81
C ASP A 60 22.53 18.61 -0.82
N LYS A 61 22.15 17.58 -0.06
CA LYS A 61 23.05 16.84 0.86
C LYS A 61 23.68 15.58 0.23
N HIS A 62 23.56 15.41 -1.09
CA HIS A 62 24.04 14.25 -1.84
C HIS A 62 23.59 12.89 -1.27
N LYS A 63 22.37 12.85 -0.72
CA LYS A 63 21.73 11.62 -0.27
C LYS A 63 21.19 10.85 -1.47
N ARG A 64 21.33 9.53 -1.43
CA ARG A 64 20.82 8.64 -2.49
C ARG A 64 19.31 8.64 -2.45
N ASN A 65 18.69 9.06 -3.55
CA ASN A 65 17.25 9.18 -3.63
C ASN A 65 16.79 8.82 -5.04
N ALA A 66 15.66 8.12 -5.12
CA ALA A 66 15.07 7.71 -6.38
C ALA A 66 13.53 7.74 -6.33
N ILE A 67 12.92 8.04 -7.46
CA ILE A 67 11.49 7.86 -7.70
C ILE A 67 11.29 6.52 -8.39
N LEU A 68 10.48 5.65 -7.81
CA LEU A 68 10.13 4.34 -8.35
C LEU A 68 8.72 4.39 -8.93
N THR A 69 8.60 4.17 -10.23
CA THR A 69 7.32 4.12 -10.94
C THR A 69 6.95 2.69 -11.28
N LEU A 70 5.70 2.31 -11.06
CA LEU A 70 5.26 0.91 -11.07
C LEU A 70 4.35 0.55 -12.25
N ASN A 71 3.80 1.52 -12.97
CA ASN A 71 2.91 1.26 -14.10
C ASN A 71 3.70 1.16 -15.41
N TYR A 72 3.11 0.43 -16.36
CA TYR A 72 3.62 0.39 -17.73
C TYR A 72 3.13 1.61 -18.47
N ASP A 73 4.04 2.27 -19.18
CA ASP A 73 3.77 3.37 -20.07
C ASP A 73 4.69 3.23 -21.29
N ALA A 74 4.11 3.31 -22.50
CA ALA A 74 4.85 3.22 -23.74
C ALA A 74 5.85 4.38 -23.92
N ASN A 75 5.58 5.54 -23.29
CA ASN A 75 6.40 6.75 -23.39
C ASN A 75 7.20 7.03 -22.11
N VAL A 76 7.45 6.00 -21.30
CA VAL A 76 8.09 6.17 -19.99
C VAL A 76 9.49 6.78 -20.09
N LYS A 77 10.26 6.44 -21.13
CA LYS A 77 11.61 6.98 -21.37
C LYS A 77 11.55 8.49 -21.58
N GLU A 78 10.59 8.97 -22.35
CA GLU A 78 10.39 10.37 -22.70
C GLU A 78 9.88 11.16 -21.51
N HIS A 79 8.95 10.58 -20.75
CA HIS A 79 8.47 11.17 -19.50
C HIS A 79 9.59 11.30 -18.46
N ILE A 80 10.43 10.26 -18.31
CA ILE A 80 11.61 10.31 -17.44
C ILE A 80 12.55 11.41 -17.91
N HIS A 81 12.90 11.45 -19.20
CA HIS A 81 13.81 12.46 -19.74
C HIS A 81 13.30 13.90 -19.52
N SER A 82 12.03 14.16 -19.83
CA SER A 82 11.40 15.46 -19.58
C SER A 82 11.44 15.85 -18.09
N MET A 83 11.28 14.86 -17.22
CA MET A 83 11.38 15.08 -15.79
C MET A 83 12.81 15.33 -15.36
N GLU A 84 13.81 14.59 -15.83
CA GLU A 84 15.24 14.82 -15.53
C GLU A 84 15.73 16.21 -15.93
N GLU A 85 15.22 16.77 -17.02
CA GLU A 85 15.53 18.16 -17.42
C GLU A 85 14.99 19.20 -16.42
N THR A 86 13.93 18.85 -15.70
CA THR A 86 13.16 19.77 -14.85
C THR A 86 13.32 19.50 -13.36
N PHE A 87 13.68 18.27 -12.99
CA PHE A 87 14.06 17.85 -11.66
C PHE A 87 15.52 18.18 -11.41
N LEU A 88 15.91 18.18 -10.14
CA LEU A 88 17.31 18.25 -9.78
C LEU A 88 18.00 17.04 -10.44
N ARG A 89 19.04 17.25 -11.25
CA ARG A 89 19.84 16.22 -11.97
C ARG A 89 20.43 15.11 -11.07
N GLN A 90 20.10 15.11 -9.78
CA GLN A 90 20.62 14.25 -8.73
C GLN A 90 19.53 13.30 -8.16
N VAL A 91 18.36 13.21 -8.82
CA VAL A 91 17.29 12.27 -8.47
C VAL A 91 17.11 11.28 -9.60
N ASP A 92 17.28 9.99 -9.32
CA ASP A 92 17.04 8.93 -10.30
C ASP A 92 15.54 8.66 -10.43
N ILE A 93 15.03 8.47 -11.65
CA ILE A 93 13.65 8.01 -11.88
C ILE A 93 13.72 6.63 -12.55
N LEU A 94 13.24 5.61 -11.84
CA LEU A 94 13.31 4.22 -12.27
C LEU A 94 11.90 3.68 -12.47
N ASN A 95 11.68 2.95 -13.56
CA ASN A 95 10.42 2.27 -13.85
C ASN A 95 10.61 0.76 -13.83
N VAL A 96 9.63 0.03 -13.26
CA VAL A 96 9.72 -1.43 -13.15
C VAL A 96 9.88 -2.13 -14.50
N PHE A 97 9.18 -1.68 -15.54
CA PHE A 97 9.23 -2.31 -16.85
C PHE A 97 10.51 -1.96 -17.59
N GLU A 98 10.89 -0.68 -17.58
CA GLU A 98 12.05 -0.18 -18.31
C GLU A 98 13.39 -0.55 -17.65
N HIS A 99 13.50 -0.41 -16.33
CA HIS A 99 14.78 -0.47 -15.62
C HIS A 99 15.02 -1.80 -14.90
N TYR A 100 14.02 -2.69 -14.81
CA TYR A 100 14.15 -3.99 -14.15
C TYR A 100 13.74 -5.16 -15.06
N ILE A 101 12.55 -5.09 -15.65
CA ILE A 101 12.06 -6.18 -16.50
C ILE A 101 12.81 -6.23 -17.82
N LEU A 102 12.87 -5.14 -18.57
CA LEU A 102 13.45 -5.09 -19.91
C LEU A 102 14.94 -5.50 -19.94
N PRO A 103 15.83 -5.05 -19.03
CA PRO A 103 17.26 -5.41 -19.07
C PRO A 103 17.52 -6.91 -18.84
N GLU A 104 16.67 -7.57 -18.05
CA GLU A 104 16.75 -9.00 -17.73
C GLU A 104 15.98 -9.88 -18.73
N SER A 105 15.32 -9.25 -19.71
CA SER A 105 14.49 -9.94 -20.69
C SER A 105 15.28 -10.53 -21.85
N GLY A 106 14.89 -11.73 -22.26
CA GLY A 106 15.14 -12.28 -23.58
C GLY A 106 13.94 -12.01 -24.51
N SER A 107 13.76 -12.87 -25.51
CA SER A 107 12.59 -12.82 -26.39
C SER A 107 12.04 -14.21 -26.63
N LYS A 108 10.71 -14.35 -26.62
CA LYS A 108 10.03 -15.59 -27.07
C LYS A 108 10.08 -15.73 -28.58
N ARG A 109 9.66 -14.65 -29.26
CA ARG A 109 9.55 -14.55 -30.71
C ARG A 109 9.62 -13.08 -31.09
N ARG A 110 10.02 -12.82 -32.34
CA ARG A 110 9.87 -11.49 -32.93
C ARG A 110 8.43 -11.29 -33.37
N TYR A 111 7.95 -10.10 -33.12
CA TYR A 111 6.72 -9.60 -33.67
C TYR A 111 6.99 -9.06 -35.08
N SER A 112 6.14 -9.44 -36.03
CA SER A 112 6.19 -8.91 -37.39
C SER A 112 5.14 -7.81 -37.48
N GLU A 113 5.60 -6.56 -37.56
CA GLU A 113 4.76 -5.39 -37.72
C GLU A 113 3.93 -5.48 -38.99
N PHE A 114 2.70 -4.97 -38.92
CA PHE A 114 1.79 -5.00 -40.05
C PHE A 114 2.13 -3.91 -41.09
N ILE A 115 2.69 -2.77 -40.67
CA ILE A 115 3.02 -1.65 -41.55
C ILE A 115 4.42 -1.11 -41.23
N ILE A 116 5.25 -0.95 -42.26
CA ILE A 116 6.44 -0.08 -42.25
C ILE A 116 6.11 1.07 -43.19
N GLY A 117 5.76 2.28 -42.70
CA GLY A 117 5.42 3.35 -43.65
C GLY A 117 5.05 4.73 -43.09
N THR A 118 5.98 5.67 -43.32
CA THR A 118 5.87 7.12 -43.66
C THR A 118 4.86 8.03 -42.93
N SER A 119 5.27 9.27 -42.68
CA SER A 119 4.43 10.33 -42.09
C SER A 119 3.31 10.79 -43.03
N PHE A 120 2.11 11.03 -42.47
CA PHE A 120 0.91 11.43 -43.22
C PHE A 120 0.25 12.72 -42.67
N HIS A 121 -0.66 13.31 -43.46
CA HIS A 121 -1.26 14.63 -43.23
C HIS A 121 -2.58 14.64 -42.41
N SER A 122 -3.10 13.49 -41.96
CA SER A 122 -4.35 13.38 -41.19
C SER A 122 -4.11 12.76 -39.81
N ILE A 123 -4.94 13.11 -38.82
CA ILE A 123 -4.89 12.57 -37.44
C ILE A 123 -5.40 11.13 -37.38
N ASN A 124 -6.38 10.80 -38.24
CA ASN A 124 -6.91 9.44 -38.40
C ASN A 124 -6.83 9.06 -39.87
N GLU A 125 -6.37 7.85 -40.14
CA GLU A 125 -6.38 7.26 -41.47
C GLU A 125 -7.00 5.87 -41.39
N ALA A 126 -8.13 5.68 -42.06
CA ALA A 126 -8.71 4.36 -42.25
C ALA A 126 -8.17 3.78 -43.55
N VAL A 127 -7.38 2.71 -43.45
CA VAL A 127 -6.88 1.96 -44.61
C VAL A 127 -7.65 0.64 -44.66
N MET A 128 -8.26 0.34 -45.80
CA MET A 128 -8.74 -1.00 -46.11
C MET A 128 -7.66 -1.69 -46.95
N PRO A 129 -6.92 -2.67 -46.42
CA PRO A 129 -5.99 -3.45 -47.22
C PRO A 129 -6.76 -4.14 -48.36
N VAL A 130 -6.19 -4.12 -49.57
CA VAL A 130 -6.86 -4.60 -50.79
C VAL A 130 -7.18 -6.11 -50.74
N ASP A 131 -6.50 -6.87 -49.87
CA ASP A 131 -6.58 -8.34 -49.78
C ASP A 131 -7.01 -8.88 -48.40
N GLU A 132 -7.50 -8.05 -47.47
CA GLU A 132 -7.95 -8.51 -46.14
C GLU A 132 -9.39 -8.10 -45.81
N SER A 133 -10.11 -9.00 -45.13
CA SER A 133 -11.45 -8.76 -44.55
C SER A 133 -11.42 -7.89 -43.28
N MET A 134 -10.33 -7.14 -43.06
CA MET A 134 -10.08 -6.38 -41.84
C MET A 134 -10.01 -4.88 -42.16
N ILE A 135 -10.72 -4.05 -41.38
CA ILE A 135 -10.63 -2.59 -41.46
C ILE A 135 -9.51 -2.13 -40.52
N GLN A 136 -8.60 -1.29 -41.01
CA GLN A 136 -7.50 -0.76 -40.21
C GLN A 136 -7.66 0.74 -40.00
N VAL A 137 -7.42 1.19 -38.77
CA VAL A 137 -7.45 2.61 -38.41
C VAL A 137 -6.15 2.98 -37.74
N THR A 138 -5.32 3.75 -38.44
CA THR A 138 -4.08 4.33 -37.92
C THR A 138 -4.38 5.67 -37.28
N ARG A 139 -3.89 5.88 -36.06
CA ARG A 139 -4.05 7.13 -35.33
C ARG A 139 -2.71 7.79 -35.03
N TYR A 140 -2.68 9.09 -35.24
CA TYR A 140 -1.58 10.00 -34.92
C TYR A 140 -2.03 10.96 -33.80
N GLU A 141 -1.08 11.49 -33.02
CA GLU A 141 -1.39 12.49 -32.00
C GLU A 141 -1.77 13.84 -32.64
N LEU A 142 -0.95 14.30 -33.57
CA LEU A 142 -1.16 15.47 -34.43
C LEU A 142 -0.82 15.11 -35.88
N PRO A 143 -1.28 15.90 -36.88
CA PRO A 143 -0.85 15.70 -38.27
C PRO A 143 0.68 15.67 -38.36
N SER A 144 1.25 14.72 -39.10
CA SER A 144 2.69 14.51 -39.26
C SER A 144 3.46 14.10 -37.99
N SER A 145 2.77 13.75 -36.89
CA SER A 145 3.41 13.09 -35.74
C SER A 145 3.65 11.59 -36.02
N PRO A 146 4.50 10.91 -35.25
CA PRO A 146 4.59 9.46 -35.26
C PRO A 146 3.24 8.79 -34.96
N ILE A 147 3.08 7.56 -35.41
CA ILE A 147 1.89 6.74 -35.14
C ILE A 147 1.80 6.54 -33.62
N CYS A 148 0.61 6.68 -33.04
CA CYS A 148 0.34 6.33 -31.65
C CYS A 148 -0.18 4.90 -31.56
N TYR A 149 -1.16 4.55 -32.39
CA TYR A 149 -1.66 3.19 -32.46
C TYR A 149 -2.33 2.86 -33.79
N ILE A 150 -2.43 1.56 -34.08
CA ILE A 150 -3.16 0.98 -35.21
C ILE A 150 -4.22 0.04 -34.63
N ASP A 151 -5.48 0.32 -34.90
CA ASP A 151 -6.61 -0.56 -34.57
C ASP A 151 -7.00 -1.41 -35.77
N GLN A 152 -7.23 -2.70 -35.53
CA GLN A 152 -7.76 -3.63 -36.51
C GLN A 152 -9.16 -4.07 -36.10
N TYR A 153 -10.09 -4.00 -37.04
CA TYR A 153 -11.49 -4.37 -36.88
C TYR A 153 -11.85 -5.50 -37.85
N ASN A 154 -12.68 -6.43 -37.40
CA ASN A 154 -13.25 -7.46 -38.28
C ASN A 154 -14.36 -6.90 -39.20
N GLU A 155 -14.92 -7.74 -40.06
CA GLU A 155 -16.01 -7.39 -40.98
C GLU A 155 -17.25 -6.80 -40.27
N GLU A 156 -17.47 -7.19 -39.01
CA GLU A 156 -18.55 -6.68 -38.16
C GLU A 156 -18.18 -5.39 -37.41
N GLN A 157 -17.06 -4.75 -37.76
CA GLN A 157 -16.54 -3.53 -37.15
C GLN A 157 -16.22 -3.67 -35.66
N GLN A 158 -15.82 -4.85 -35.22
CA GLN A 158 -15.40 -5.11 -33.83
C GLN A 158 -13.89 -5.07 -33.74
N LEU A 159 -13.37 -4.32 -32.76
CA LEU A 159 -11.94 -4.26 -32.48
C LEU A 159 -11.43 -5.65 -32.11
N VAL A 160 -10.49 -6.17 -32.89
CA VAL A 160 -9.85 -7.46 -32.65
C VAL A 160 -8.42 -7.30 -32.17
N LYS A 161 -7.76 -6.20 -32.52
CA LYS A 161 -6.35 -5.97 -32.19
C LYS A 161 -5.98 -4.50 -32.18
N ARG A 162 -5.05 -4.12 -31.30
CA ARG A 162 -4.40 -2.81 -31.26
C ARG A 162 -2.89 -2.98 -31.21
N GLU A 163 -2.17 -2.29 -32.07
CA GLU A 163 -0.72 -2.10 -32.00
C GLU A 163 -0.45 -0.69 -31.48
N GLU A 164 0.32 -0.53 -30.41
CA GLU A 164 0.62 0.75 -29.77
C GLU A 164 2.11 1.05 -29.85
N TYR A 165 2.40 2.29 -30.25
CA TYR A 165 3.73 2.80 -30.55
C TYR A 165 4.04 3.96 -29.61
N ASN A 166 5.32 4.11 -29.27
CA ASN A 166 5.78 5.26 -28.48
C ASN A 166 5.91 6.54 -29.34
N TRP A 167 6.27 7.65 -28.71
CA TRP A 167 6.46 8.94 -29.37
C TRP A 167 7.59 9.00 -30.42
N GLN A 168 8.43 7.97 -30.51
CA GLN A 168 9.41 7.81 -31.60
C GLN A 168 8.87 6.94 -32.75
N GLY A 169 7.65 6.42 -32.63
CA GLY A 169 7.05 5.51 -33.60
C GLY A 169 7.59 4.08 -33.53
N VAL A 170 8.15 3.67 -32.39
CA VAL A 170 8.59 2.28 -32.14
C VAL A 170 7.44 1.49 -31.53
N LEU A 171 7.17 0.29 -32.04
CA LEU A 171 6.14 -0.59 -31.49
C LEU A 171 6.52 -1.09 -30.09
N CYS A 172 5.66 -0.84 -29.10
CA CYS A 172 5.94 -1.20 -27.70
C CYS A 172 4.92 -2.20 -27.13
N ARG A 173 3.69 -2.22 -27.64
CA ARG A 173 2.63 -3.08 -27.10
C ARG A 173 1.65 -3.54 -28.17
N VAL A 174 1.23 -4.80 -28.08
CA VAL A 174 0.17 -5.37 -28.90
C VAL A 174 -0.93 -5.96 -28.03
N GLN A 175 -2.17 -5.59 -28.29
CA GLN A 175 -3.34 -6.01 -27.53
C GLN A 175 -4.30 -6.75 -28.44
N SER A 176 -4.82 -7.89 -27.99
CA SER A 176 -5.83 -8.67 -28.71
C SER A 176 -7.12 -8.77 -27.90
N PHE A 177 -8.25 -8.61 -28.59
CA PHE A 177 -9.58 -8.48 -27.99
C PHE A 177 -10.50 -9.61 -28.45
N VAL A 178 -11.38 -10.05 -27.56
CA VAL A 178 -12.41 -11.05 -27.88
C VAL A 178 -13.51 -10.36 -28.69
N PRO A 179 -13.83 -10.86 -29.90
CA PRO A 179 -14.94 -10.34 -30.71
C PRO A 179 -16.25 -10.26 -29.93
N HIS A 180 -17.12 -9.32 -30.31
CA HIS A 180 -18.40 -8.97 -29.67
C HIS A 180 -18.34 -8.44 -28.23
N THR A 181 -17.42 -8.93 -27.40
CA THR A 181 -17.29 -8.49 -25.99
C THR A 181 -16.33 -7.32 -25.83
N GLY A 182 -15.36 -7.18 -26.75
CA GLY A 182 -14.28 -6.19 -26.63
C GLY A 182 -13.34 -6.44 -25.45
N ALA A 183 -13.42 -7.60 -24.79
CA ALA A 183 -12.59 -7.91 -23.64
C ALA A 183 -11.15 -8.20 -24.10
N LEU A 184 -10.17 -7.48 -23.53
CA LEU A 184 -8.75 -7.76 -23.73
C LEU A 184 -8.44 -9.19 -23.28
N TYR A 185 -7.91 -10.07 -24.13
CA TYR A 185 -7.53 -11.43 -23.71
C TYR A 185 -6.01 -11.67 -23.72
N LEU A 186 -5.26 -10.87 -24.48
CA LEU A 186 -3.80 -10.94 -24.57
C LEU A 186 -3.22 -9.54 -24.72
N GLU A 187 -2.16 -9.27 -23.96
CA GLU A 187 -1.31 -8.08 -24.08
C GLU A 187 0.14 -8.56 -24.18
N GLU A 188 0.81 -8.24 -25.29
CA GLU A 188 2.21 -8.58 -25.57
C GLU A 188 3.03 -7.29 -25.46
N LEU A 189 4.07 -7.28 -24.62
CA LEU A 189 5.01 -6.18 -24.52
C LEU A 189 6.25 -6.47 -25.36
N ILE A 190 6.65 -5.48 -26.13
CA ILE A 190 7.64 -5.58 -27.21
C ILE A 190 8.80 -4.66 -26.89
N ASN A 191 10.02 -5.16 -27.08
CA ASN A 191 11.25 -4.40 -26.90
C ASN A 191 11.63 -3.66 -28.20
N ASP A 192 12.68 -2.85 -28.14
CA ASP A 192 13.16 -2.06 -29.28
C ASP A 192 13.65 -2.92 -30.48
N ASP A 193 13.89 -4.24 -30.32
CA ASP A 193 14.30 -5.15 -31.40
C ASP A 193 13.14 -5.97 -32.00
N GLY A 194 11.90 -5.63 -31.62
CA GLY A 194 10.68 -6.30 -32.04
C GLY A 194 10.42 -7.63 -31.33
N GLY A 195 11.28 -8.04 -30.40
CA GLY A 195 11.12 -9.20 -29.55
C GLY A 195 10.03 -9.03 -28.48
N ILE A 196 9.15 -10.03 -28.37
CA ILE A 196 8.17 -10.09 -27.29
C ILE A 196 8.86 -10.57 -26.01
N TYR A 197 8.91 -9.71 -25.00
CA TYR A 197 9.57 -10.01 -23.72
C TYR A 197 8.58 -10.34 -22.60
N MET A 198 7.32 -9.95 -22.71
CA MET A 198 6.28 -10.27 -21.73
C MET A 198 4.92 -10.48 -22.40
N GLU A 199 4.16 -11.45 -21.92
CA GLU A 199 2.76 -11.68 -22.31
C GLU A 199 1.87 -11.68 -21.06
N ILE A 200 0.80 -10.91 -21.08
CA ILE A 200 -0.23 -10.86 -20.03
C ILE A 200 -1.51 -11.44 -20.63
N ILE A 201 -1.95 -12.57 -20.09
CA ILE A 201 -3.11 -13.29 -20.59
C ILE A 201 -4.26 -13.12 -19.60
N TYR A 202 -5.40 -12.70 -20.12
CA TYR A 202 -6.60 -12.43 -19.34
C TYR A 202 -7.66 -13.51 -19.57
N SER A 203 -8.73 -13.49 -18.78
CA SER A 203 -9.84 -14.42 -18.94
C SER A 203 -10.68 -14.22 -20.20
N GLY A 204 -10.72 -12.99 -20.74
CA GLY A 204 -11.57 -12.62 -21.86
C GLY A 204 -13.05 -12.43 -21.49
N ASP A 205 -13.39 -12.31 -20.20
CA ASP A 205 -14.77 -12.09 -19.74
C ASP A 205 -15.10 -10.58 -19.65
N ALA A 206 -16.22 -10.20 -20.26
CA ALA A 206 -16.68 -8.81 -20.37
C ALA A 206 -17.04 -8.14 -19.03
N LYS A 207 -17.49 -8.92 -18.03
CA LYS A 207 -17.91 -8.38 -16.72
C LYS A 207 -16.75 -8.25 -15.75
N LYS A 208 -15.87 -9.25 -15.73
CA LYS A 208 -14.67 -9.27 -14.89
C LYS A 208 -13.57 -9.90 -15.71
N ASN A 209 -12.52 -9.13 -15.98
CA ASN A 209 -11.43 -9.61 -16.81
C ASN A 209 -10.12 -9.75 -16.02
N PRO A 210 -10.04 -10.68 -15.03
CA PRO A 210 -8.81 -10.88 -14.29
C PRO A 210 -7.70 -11.43 -15.19
N VAL A 211 -6.48 -11.11 -14.81
CA VAL A 211 -5.28 -11.77 -15.34
C VAL A 211 -5.34 -13.25 -14.96
N ARG A 212 -5.12 -14.13 -15.93
CA ARG A 212 -4.95 -15.58 -15.74
C ARG A 212 -3.50 -15.91 -15.42
N HIS A 213 -2.58 -15.42 -16.25
CA HIS A 213 -1.15 -15.56 -16.02
C HIS A 213 -0.38 -14.49 -16.81
N ILE A 214 0.85 -14.23 -16.38
CA ILE A 214 1.80 -13.35 -17.02
C ILE A 214 3.07 -14.14 -17.25
N ASN A 215 3.54 -14.24 -18.49
CA ASN A 215 4.80 -14.88 -18.83
C ASN A 215 5.85 -13.81 -19.10
N TRP A 216 6.87 -13.75 -18.26
CA TRP A 216 8.06 -12.94 -18.49
C TRP A 216 9.16 -13.82 -19.08
N TYR A 217 9.59 -13.50 -20.30
CA TYR A 217 10.63 -14.22 -21.02
C TYR A 217 12.00 -13.68 -20.62
N LYS A 218 12.58 -14.20 -19.53
CA LYS A 218 13.91 -13.79 -19.06
C LYS A 218 14.99 -14.44 -19.92
N LYS A 219 16.19 -13.84 -19.90
CA LYS A 219 17.40 -14.46 -20.48
C LYS A 219 17.69 -15.84 -19.89
N THR A 220 17.27 -16.09 -18.64
CA THR A 220 17.49 -17.34 -17.90
C THR A 220 16.34 -18.35 -17.99
N GLY A 221 15.24 -18.01 -18.64
CA GLY A 221 14.04 -18.86 -18.75
C GLY A 221 12.74 -18.09 -18.54
N ILE A 222 11.62 -18.81 -18.57
CA ILE A 222 10.29 -18.22 -18.42
C ILE A 222 9.94 -18.12 -16.94
N GLN A 223 9.57 -16.93 -16.48
CA GLN A 223 9.01 -16.72 -15.15
C GLN A 223 7.52 -16.35 -15.27
N THR A 224 6.66 -17.14 -14.62
CA THR A 224 5.20 -16.96 -14.70
C THR A 224 4.62 -16.37 -13.42
N PHE A 225 3.74 -15.38 -13.55
CA PHE A 225 3.02 -14.75 -12.45
C PHE A 225 1.51 -14.92 -12.62
N THR A 226 0.75 -14.78 -11.54
CA THR A 226 -0.73 -14.84 -11.60
C THR A 226 -1.36 -13.46 -11.47
N LYS A 227 -0.61 -12.45 -11.01
CA LYS A 227 -1.08 -11.07 -10.82
C LYS A 227 -0.01 -10.07 -11.23
N LYS A 228 -0.44 -8.91 -11.75
CA LYS A 228 0.45 -7.76 -12.02
C LYS A 228 1.13 -7.25 -10.74
N THR A 229 0.49 -7.42 -9.58
CA THR A 229 1.06 -7.07 -8.27
C THR A 229 2.37 -7.80 -7.99
N ASP A 230 2.49 -9.05 -8.43
CA ASP A 230 3.60 -9.94 -8.07
C ASP A 230 4.90 -9.47 -8.75
N ILE A 231 4.80 -8.89 -9.95
CA ILE A 231 5.94 -8.30 -10.68
C ILE A 231 6.49 -7.08 -9.93
N LYS A 232 5.59 -6.17 -9.54
CA LYS A 232 5.94 -4.95 -8.80
C LYS A 232 6.56 -5.31 -7.44
N GLN A 233 5.96 -6.27 -6.74
CA GLN A 233 6.47 -6.78 -5.46
C GLN A 233 7.85 -7.43 -5.59
N LEU A 234 8.06 -8.24 -6.63
CA LEU A 234 9.36 -8.86 -6.89
C LEU A 234 10.47 -7.81 -7.06
N TRP A 235 10.20 -6.73 -7.80
CA TRP A 235 11.18 -5.66 -7.97
C TRP A 235 11.45 -4.90 -6.68
N LEU A 236 10.39 -4.49 -5.96
CA LEU A 236 10.54 -3.79 -4.67
C LEU A 236 11.32 -4.64 -3.66
N SER A 237 11.04 -5.95 -3.57
CA SER A 237 11.83 -6.86 -2.73
C SER A 237 13.29 -6.95 -3.17
N SER A 238 13.58 -6.96 -4.47
CA SER A 238 14.97 -6.97 -4.97
C SER A 238 15.74 -5.73 -4.54
N ILE A 239 15.10 -4.55 -4.57
CA ILE A 239 15.69 -3.28 -4.09
C ILE A 239 16.01 -3.36 -2.60
N GLN A 240 15.11 -3.92 -1.79
CA GLN A 240 15.32 -4.07 -0.35
C GLN A 240 16.58 -4.88 -0.02
N THR A 241 16.81 -5.95 -0.80
CA THR A 241 17.94 -6.88 -0.61
C THR A 241 19.22 -6.50 -1.37
N GLN A 242 19.21 -5.41 -2.14
CA GLN A 242 20.34 -5.07 -3.03
C GLN A 242 21.63 -4.74 -2.27
N ASN A 243 21.52 -4.26 -1.03
CA ASN A 243 22.63 -3.91 -0.15
C ASN A 243 22.17 -3.89 1.32
N ASP A 244 23.11 -3.80 2.25
CA ASP A 244 22.82 -3.76 3.69
C ASP A 244 22.54 -2.33 4.23
N ARG A 245 22.49 -1.31 3.36
CA ARG A 245 22.18 0.05 3.80
C ARG A 245 20.71 0.16 4.21
N LEU A 246 20.48 1.09 5.13
CA LEU A 246 19.13 1.47 5.53
C LEU A 246 18.37 2.08 4.35
N LYS A 247 17.10 1.70 4.19
CA LYS A 247 16.24 2.15 3.10
C LYS A 247 14.94 2.70 3.64
N LEU A 248 14.52 3.86 3.15
CA LEU A 248 13.18 4.39 3.42
C LEU A 248 12.36 4.33 2.14
N MET A 249 11.33 3.48 2.14
CA MET A 249 10.41 3.32 1.01
C MET A 249 9.08 4.00 1.33
N ILE A 250 8.77 5.05 0.60
CA ILE A 250 7.61 5.94 0.84
C ILE A 250 6.64 5.76 -0.32
N THR A 251 5.40 5.38 -0.03
CA THR A 251 4.32 5.43 -1.03
C THR A 251 3.79 6.85 -1.14
N GLU A 252 3.81 7.41 -2.33
CA GLU A 252 3.22 8.73 -2.65
C GLU A 252 1.79 8.58 -3.18
N ASP A 253 1.44 7.41 -3.73
CA ASP A 253 0.13 7.08 -4.28
C ASP A 253 -0.46 5.85 -3.56
N ARG A 254 -1.73 5.96 -3.15
CA ARG A 254 -2.46 4.95 -2.37
C ARG A 254 -2.67 3.65 -3.16
N ASP A 255 -2.78 3.71 -4.48
CA ASP A 255 -2.90 2.51 -5.32
C ASP A 255 -1.62 1.64 -5.28
N GLN A 256 -0.49 2.22 -4.84
CA GLN A 256 0.78 1.52 -4.71
C GLN A 256 0.99 0.86 -3.34
N ASP A 257 0.15 1.15 -2.35
CA ASP A 257 0.26 0.59 -0.99
C ASP A 257 0.29 -0.93 -0.96
N ARG A 258 -0.57 -1.54 -1.79
CA ARG A 258 -0.66 -3.00 -1.91
C ARG A 258 0.60 -3.62 -2.49
N HIS A 259 1.46 -2.85 -3.15
CA HIS A 259 2.71 -3.34 -3.72
C HIS A 259 3.84 -3.26 -2.68
N LEU A 260 3.88 -2.22 -1.84
CA LEU A 260 4.90 -2.11 -0.79
C LEU A 260 4.54 -2.86 0.50
N PHE A 261 3.37 -2.62 1.08
CA PHE A 261 3.06 -3.12 2.44
C PHE A 261 2.69 -4.61 2.51
N LYS A 262 2.68 -5.31 1.36
CA LYS A 262 2.39 -6.75 1.27
C LYS A 262 3.63 -7.63 1.14
N ILE A 263 4.80 -7.03 0.94
CA ILE A 263 6.07 -7.76 0.95
C ILE A 263 6.68 -7.71 2.34
N ASP A 264 7.41 -8.77 2.68
CA ASP A 264 8.11 -8.86 3.95
C ASP A 264 9.09 -7.69 4.09
N GLN A 265 9.14 -7.10 5.28
CA GLN A 265 9.95 -5.92 5.56
C GLN A 265 11.24 -6.35 6.27
N PRO A 266 12.42 -6.23 5.64
CA PRO A 266 13.69 -6.47 6.32
C PRO A 266 13.96 -5.43 7.42
N GLU A 267 14.80 -5.77 8.39
CA GLU A 267 15.21 -4.86 9.48
C GLU A 267 15.87 -3.58 8.95
N THR A 268 16.52 -3.64 7.79
CA THR A 268 17.18 -2.51 7.14
C THR A 268 16.24 -1.62 6.32
N THR A 269 14.94 -1.94 6.27
CA THR A 269 13.98 -1.21 5.42
C THR A 269 12.86 -0.63 6.28
N TYR A 270 12.52 0.63 6.01
CA TYR A 270 11.43 1.37 6.64
C TYR A 270 10.33 1.63 5.62
N TYR A 271 9.10 1.40 6.02
CA TYR A 271 7.89 1.57 5.21
C TYR A 271 7.13 2.79 5.66
N ALA A 272 6.88 3.70 4.71
CA ALA A 272 6.12 4.91 4.98
C ALA A 272 5.09 5.19 3.90
N ALA A 273 4.15 6.07 4.25
CA ALA A 273 3.17 6.64 3.34
C ALA A 273 3.15 8.16 3.46
N PHE A 274 2.97 8.85 2.35
CA PHE A 274 2.62 10.26 2.32
C PHE A 274 1.16 10.43 1.94
N VAL A 275 0.41 11.17 2.76
CA VAL A 275 -1.03 11.44 2.58
C VAL A 275 -1.21 12.83 1.99
N HIS A 276 -1.75 12.90 0.77
CA HIS A 276 -1.91 14.14 0.00
C HIS A 276 -3.34 14.68 0.00
N ASP A 277 -4.33 13.82 0.23
CA ASP A 277 -5.74 14.12 0.04
C ASP A 277 -6.61 13.54 1.15
N ALA A 278 -7.88 13.94 1.15
CA ALA A 278 -8.85 13.44 2.11
C ALA A 278 -9.15 11.95 1.86
N HIS A 279 -9.27 11.17 2.93
CA HIS A 279 -9.54 9.74 2.85
C HIS A 279 -11.04 9.39 2.71
N TYR A 280 -11.91 10.41 2.60
CA TYR A 280 -13.37 10.28 2.55
C TYR A 280 -14.00 11.52 1.87
N GLU A 281 -15.30 11.43 1.54
CA GLU A 281 -16.09 12.53 1.00
C GLU A 281 -16.88 13.26 2.10
N GLU A 282 -17.84 12.57 2.73
CA GLU A 282 -18.73 13.15 3.75
C GLU A 282 -18.51 12.57 5.16
N ASP A 283 -18.43 11.25 5.29
CA ASP A 283 -18.25 10.53 6.56
C ASP A 283 -16.82 9.98 6.68
N PRO A 284 -16.03 10.38 7.69
CA PRO A 284 -14.69 9.85 7.94
C PRO A 284 -14.61 8.32 8.05
N HIS A 285 -15.71 7.65 8.42
CA HIS A 285 -15.75 6.19 8.54
C HIS A 285 -15.97 5.49 7.19
N GLN A 286 -16.40 6.23 6.17
CA GLN A 286 -16.61 5.73 4.80
C GLN A 286 -15.37 6.02 3.95
N LEU A 287 -14.32 5.24 4.21
CA LEU A 287 -13.04 5.37 3.54
C LEU A 287 -13.17 5.18 2.03
N TYR A 288 -12.48 6.01 1.25
CA TYR A 288 -12.24 5.70 -0.15
C TYR A 288 -11.51 4.37 -0.28
N SER A 289 -11.90 3.59 -1.28
CA SER A 289 -11.41 2.21 -1.44
C SER A 289 -9.87 2.10 -1.56
N HIS A 290 -9.21 3.09 -2.17
CA HIS A 290 -7.76 3.13 -2.33
C HIS A 290 -7.01 3.35 -1.00
N TYR A 291 -7.63 4.00 0.00
CA TYR A 291 -7.06 4.16 1.35
C TYR A 291 -7.15 2.89 2.21
N GLY A 292 -7.95 1.90 1.79
CA GLY A 292 -8.23 0.70 2.57
C GLY A 292 -6.99 -0.11 2.94
N GLU A 293 -5.98 -0.15 2.07
CA GLU A 293 -4.72 -0.85 2.37
C GLU A 293 -3.88 -0.08 3.41
N LEU A 294 -3.65 1.23 3.24
CA LEU A 294 -2.93 2.03 4.23
C LEU A 294 -3.56 1.92 5.62
N PHE A 295 -4.87 2.16 5.74
CA PHE A 295 -5.57 2.14 7.03
C PHE A 295 -5.47 0.76 7.69
N LYS A 296 -5.56 -0.31 6.90
CA LYS A 296 -5.36 -1.67 7.39
C LYS A 296 -3.95 -1.89 7.93
N ARG A 297 -2.92 -1.26 7.33
CA ARG A 297 -1.52 -1.41 7.75
C ARG A 297 -1.18 -0.58 8.97
N ILE A 298 -1.73 0.63 9.08
CA ILE A 298 -1.67 1.45 10.29
C ILE A 298 -2.23 0.67 11.47
N ARG A 299 -3.47 0.16 11.35
CA ARG A 299 -4.12 -0.60 12.43
C ARG A 299 -3.38 -1.88 12.82
N LYS A 300 -2.65 -2.49 11.88
CA LYS A 300 -1.81 -3.65 12.14
C LYS A 300 -0.40 -3.30 12.62
N GLN A 301 -0.10 -2.02 12.80
CA GLN A 301 1.22 -1.54 13.21
C GLN A 301 2.33 -1.99 12.22
N GLN A 302 2.03 -2.01 10.92
CA GLN A 302 2.89 -2.47 9.82
C GLN A 302 3.44 -1.34 8.93
N VAL A 303 3.43 -0.12 9.46
CA VAL A 303 4.10 1.05 8.87
C VAL A 303 5.00 1.67 9.94
N ASP A 304 6.09 2.29 9.51
CA ASP A 304 7.02 2.99 10.41
C ASP A 304 6.74 4.50 10.46
N ALA A 305 6.14 5.04 9.40
CA ALA A 305 5.74 6.45 9.36
C ALA A 305 4.54 6.69 8.43
N VAL A 306 3.69 7.64 8.83
CA VAL A 306 2.71 8.25 7.95
C VAL A 306 2.92 9.76 8.01
N PHE A 307 3.23 10.34 6.85
CA PHE A 307 3.50 11.75 6.69
C PHE A 307 2.28 12.46 6.12
N PHE A 308 2.02 13.66 6.63
CA PHE A 308 0.92 14.51 6.22
C PHE A 308 1.46 15.87 5.76
N GLY A 309 1.07 16.32 4.57
CA GLY A 309 1.40 17.69 4.13
C GLY A 309 0.50 18.76 4.76
N ASP A 310 -0.67 18.37 5.28
CA ASP A 310 -1.71 19.26 5.81
C ASP A 310 -2.21 18.73 7.16
N THR A 311 -2.29 19.63 8.15
CA THR A 311 -2.83 19.37 9.49
C THR A 311 -4.25 18.80 9.43
N LYS A 312 -5.07 19.26 8.47
CA LYS A 312 -6.43 18.76 8.28
C LYS A 312 -6.44 17.26 8.02
N HIS A 313 -5.59 16.78 7.10
CA HIS A 313 -5.53 15.35 6.78
C HIS A 313 -5.06 14.52 7.98
N LYS A 314 -4.08 15.02 8.74
CA LYS A 314 -3.63 14.35 9.97
C LYS A 314 -4.77 14.21 10.97
N VAL A 315 -5.43 15.33 11.32
CA VAL A 315 -6.55 15.36 12.27
C VAL A 315 -7.69 14.46 11.82
N ASP A 316 -7.99 14.44 10.53
CA ASP A 316 -9.05 13.59 9.99
C ASP A 316 -8.70 12.11 10.11
N VAL A 317 -7.46 11.70 9.81
CA VAL A 317 -7.03 10.31 10.00
C VAL A 317 -7.03 9.93 11.50
N GLU A 318 -6.60 10.82 12.38
CA GLU A 318 -6.60 10.61 13.84
C GLU A 318 -8.01 10.46 14.42
N LYS A 319 -9.03 11.11 13.83
CA LYS A 319 -10.43 10.87 14.24
C LYS A 319 -10.86 9.42 14.03
N VAL A 320 -10.30 8.73 13.04
CA VAL A 320 -10.67 7.36 12.67
C VAL A 320 -9.74 6.33 13.30
N LEU A 321 -8.45 6.64 13.41
CA LEU A 321 -7.39 5.71 13.82
C LEU A 321 -6.80 6.02 15.22
N GLY A 322 -7.24 7.10 15.84
CA GLY A 322 -6.61 7.64 17.04
C GLY A 322 -5.26 8.31 16.73
N GLU A 323 -4.72 8.98 17.74
CA GLU A 323 -3.37 9.52 17.71
C GLU A 323 -2.34 8.37 17.64
N GLN A 324 -1.30 8.56 16.84
CA GLN A 324 -0.22 7.59 16.66
C GLN A 324 1.14 8.29 16.76
N THR A 325 2.12 7.62 17.37
CA THR A 325 3.49 8.15 17.53
C THR A 325 4.22 8.35 16.21
N TYR A 326 3.80 7.63 15.18
CA TYR A 326 4.39 7.62 13.84
C TYR A 326 3.59 8.46 12.83
N PHE A 327 2.72 9.36 13.29
CA PHE A 327 2.02 10.35 12.46
C PHE A 327 2.72 11.71 12.50
N TYR A 328 3.33 12.08 11.37
CA TYR A 328 4.17 13.26 11.26
C TYR A 328 3.56 14.31 10.33
N LEU A 329 3.47 15.54 10.80
CA LEU A 329 3.11 16.68 9.96
C LEU A 329 4.39 17.23 9.32
N VAL A 330 4.45 17.22 7.99
CA VAL A 330 5.59 17.70 7.19
C VAL A 330 5.06 18.59 6.06
N PRO A 331 4.76 19.87 6.36
CA PRO A 331 4.39 20.85 5.35
C PRO A 331 5.51 21.03 4.33
N SER A 332 5.15 21.24 3.07
CA SER A 332 6.12 21.35 1.97
C SER A 332 7.07 22.56 2.07
N ASP A 333 6.71 23.55 2.89
CA ASP A 333 7.45 24.79 3.13
C ASP A 333 8.35 24.74 4.39
N GLU A 334 8.18 23.74 5.26
CA GLU A 334 8.89 23.65 6.55
C GLU A 334 9.88 22.46 6.59
N MET A 335 10.97 22.60 5.86
CA MET A 335 11.95 21.52 5.63
C MET A 335 12.69 21.03 6.88
N SER A 336 12.78 21.84 7.95
CA SER A 336 13.33 21.39 9.24
C SER A 336 12.51 20.26 9.84
N LEU A 337 11.19 20.24 9.62
CA LEU A 337 10.30 19.21 10.12
C LEU A 337 10.51 17.86 9.43
N TRP A 338 10.93 17.85 8.16
CA TRP A 338 11.21 16.60 7.44
C TRP A 338 12.34 15.82 8.11
N ASN A 339 13.45 16.49 8.39
CA ASN A 339 14.60 15.85 9.02
C ASN A 339 14.29 15.37 10.45
N THR A 340 13.60 16.21 11.24
CA THR A 340 13.15 15.83 12.59
C THR A 340 12.20 14.63 12.55
N ALA A 341 11.25 14.59 11.61
CA ALA A 341 10.34 13.46 11.44
C ALA A 341 11.08 12.16 11.08
N LEU A 342 12.14 12.24 10.27
CA LEU A 342 12.96 11.07 9.92
C LEU A 342 13.72 10.52 11.13
N HIS A 343 14.29 11.37 11.98
CA HIS A 343 14.94 10.91 13.23
C HIS A 343 13.95 10.29 14.20
N HIS A 344 12.80 10.94 14.42
CA HIS A 344 11.75 10.37 15.27
C HIS A 344 11.19 9.05 14.74
N MET A 345 11.15 8.84 13.42
CA MET A 345 10.78 7.55 12.83
C MET A 345 11.78 6.46 13.21
N LEU A 346 13.09 6.74 13.14
CA LEU A 346 14.13 5.78 13.53
C LEU A 346 14.02 5.45 15.03
N GLU A 347 13.93 6.46 15.88
CA GLU A 347 13.76 6.30 17.33
C GLU A 347 12.50 5.50 17.68
N ASN A 348 11.38 5.80 17.02
CA ASN A 348 10.13 5.08 17.24
C ASN A 348 10.25 3.61 16.85
N ARG A 349 10.95 3.30 15.76
CA ARG A 349 11.17 1.91 15.35
C ARG A 349 12.01 1.17 16.39
N GLU A 350 13.07 1.79 16.91
CA GLU A 350 13.91 1.21 17.95
C GLU A 350 13.10 0.92 19.23
N ARG A 351 12.34 1.91 19.74
CA ARG A 351 11.48 1.73 20.92
C ARG A 351 10.43 0.64 20.72
N LYS A 352 9.86 0.55 19.52
CA LYS A 352 8.89 -0.49 19.17
C LYS A 352 9.53 -1.87 19.09
N ASP A 353 10.74 -1.98 18.56
CA ASP A 353 11.48 -3.26 18.51
C ASP A 353 11.95 -3.68 19.91
N GLU A 354 12.29 -2.75 20.80
CA GLU A 354 12.53 -3.03 22.22
C GLU A 354 11.28 -3.59 22.91
N LEU A 355 10.13 -2.93 22.72
CA LEU A 355 8.85 -3.43 23.23
C LEU A 355 8.53 -4.82 22.64
N ARG A 356 8.78 -5.04 21.35
CA ARG A 356 8.58 -6.34 20.71
C ARG A 356 9.45 -7.43 21.33
N ARG A 357 10.72 -7.15 21.65
CA ARG A 357 11.59 -8.13 22.35
C ARG A 357 11.07 -8.50 23.74
N ILE A 358 10.41 -7.57 24.44
CA ILE A 358 9.75 -7.85 25.71
C ILE A 358 8.54 -8.75 25.46
N VAL A 359 7.67 -8.37 24.51
CA VAL A 359 6.46 -9.12 24.14
C VAL A 359 6.79 -10.54 23.66
N ASP A 360 7.83 -10.73 22.86
CA ASP A 360 8.22 -12.04 22.32
C ASP A 360 8.72 -13.02 23.40
N ARG A 361 9.12 -12.52 24.58
CA ARG A 361 9.43 -13.35 25.75
C ARG A 361 8.20 -13.71 26.57
N THR A 362 7.09 -13.05 26.33
CA THR A 362 5.82 -13.33 27.01
C THR A 362 4.95 -14.17 26.11
N LYS A 363 4.29 -15.17 26.67
CA LYS A 363 3.36 -15.99 25.91
C LYS A 363 2.00 -16.04 26.59
N TRP A 364 1.06 -15.29 26.03
CA TRP A 364 -0.34 -15.34 26.42
C TRP A 364 -1.09 -16.38 25.61
N VAL A 365 -1.79 -17.28 26.29
CA VAL A 365 -2.65 -18.28 25.67
C VAL A 365 -4.05 -18.21 26.25
N LEU A 366 -5.03 -18.48 25.41
CA LEU A 366 -6.38 -18.78 25.86
C LEU A 366 -6.39 -20.18 26.46
N ARG A 367 -6.88 -20.30 27.69
CA ARG A 367 -6.99 -21.56 28.44
C ARG A 367 -8.42 -22.08 28.54
N ASP A 368 -9.39 -21.19 28.72
CA ASP A 368 -10.80 -21.55 28.75
C ASP A 368 -11.70 -20.42 28.24
N LEU A 369 -12.89 -20.80 27.80
CA LEU A 369 -13.91 -19.94 27.22
C LEU A 369 -15.29 -20.35 27.76
N SER A 370 -16.05 -19.38 28.24
CA SER A 370 -17.48 -19.54 28.52
C SER A 370 -18.29 -18.36 27.97
N SER A 371 -19.59 -18.57 27.82
CA SER A 371 -20.51 -17.52 27.35
C SER A 371 -21.80 -17.57 28.14
N GLU A 372 -22.18 -16.46 28.76
CA GLU A 372 -23.44 -16.31 29.50
C GLU A 372 -24.05 -14.94 29.22
N HIS A 373 -25.37 -14.86 29.05
CA HIS A 373 -26.10 -13.57 28.93
C HIS A 373 -25.51 -12.56 27.92
N HIS A 374 -25.04 -13.02 26.74
CA HIS A 374 -24.36 -12.21 25.71
C HIS A 374 -23.00 -11.63 26.14
N VAL A 375 -22.39 -12.19 27.17
CA VAL A 375 -21.04 -11.89 27.63
C VAL A 375 -20.16 -13.08 27.31
N LEU A 376 -18.99 -12.82 26.73
CA LEU A 376 -17.95 -13.82 26.53
C LEU A 376 -16.91 -13.67 27.64
N HIS A 377 -16.64 -14.76 28.33
CA HIS A 377 -15.62 -14.83 29.37
C HIS A 377 -14.44 -15.65 28.84
N LEU A 378 -13.27 -15.04 28.84
CA LEU A 378 -12.01 -15.66 28.46
C LEU A 378 -11.12 -15.77 29.68
N GLN A 379 -10.62 -16.99 29.93
CA GLN A 379 -9.55 -17.23 30.88
C GLN A 379 -8.23 -17.30 30.13
N LEU A 380 -7.35 -16.35 30.41
CA LEU A 380 -6.02 -16.29 29.83
C LEU A 380 -4.99 -16.89 30.80
N GLU A 381 -3.89 -17.37 30.24
CA GLU A 381 -2.72 -17.84 30.98
C GLU A 381 -1.46 -17.23 30.37
N LEU A 382 -0.58 -16.71 31.23
CA LEU A 382 0.74 -16.22 30.87
C LEU A 382 1.76 -17.32 31.19
N LYS A 383 2.47 -17.81 30.18
CA LYS A 383 3.36 -18.97 30.31
C LYS A 383 4.82 -18.65 30.67
N ASP A 384 5.18 -17.37 30.76
CA ASP A 384 6.54 -16.91 31.07
C ASP A 384 6.49 -15.60 31.87
N GLU A 385 7.46 -15.36 32.75
CA GLU A 385 7.47 -14.19 33.63
C GLU A 385 7.77 -12.89 32.86
N MET A 386 6.93 -11.88 33.05
CA MET A 386 7.26 -10.49 32.70
C MET A 386 8.11 -9.87 33.80
N SER A 387 9.12 -9.10 33.40
CA SER A 387 9.84 -8.26 34.36
C SER A 387 8.90 -7.16 34.86
N HIS A 388 8.80 -6.96 36.17
CA HIS A 388 7.99 -5.89 36.78
C HIS A 388 8.52 -4.47 36.49
N ALA A 389 9.62 -4.33 35.74
CA ALA A 389 10.24 -3.04 35.42
C ALA A 389 9.65 -2.37 34.17
N ASP A 390 8.80 -3.07 33.43
CA ASP A 390 8.27 -2.59 32.15
C ASP A 390 6.92 -1.90 32.40
N HIS A 391 6.91 -0.56 32.42
CA HIS A 391 5.71 0.29 32.53
C HIS A 391 4.78 0.13 31.31
N VAL A 392 4.16 -1.03 31.17
CA VAL A 392 3.37 -1.44 30.00
C VAL A 392 1.94 -1.76 30.42
N GLN A 393 0.99 -1.06 29.83
CA GLN A 393 -0.43 -1.41 29.92
C GLN A 393 -0.71 -2.59 28.99
N ILE A 394 -1.41 -3.60 29.51
CA ILE A 394 -1.79 -4.79 28.76
C ILE A 394 -3.31 -4.86 28.64
N ASP A 395 -3.79 -4.77 27.41
CA ASP A 395 -5.19 -4.88 27.07
C ASP A 395 -5.44 -6.12 26.22
N PHE A 396 -6.66 -6.64 26.30
CA PHE A 396 -7.21 -7.57 25.34
C PHE A 396 -8.01 -6.79 24.28
N ALA A 397 -7.74 -7.01 23.00
CA ALA A 397 -8.40 -6.29 21.91
C ALA A 397 -8.83 -7.21 20.77
N GLY A 398 -9.99 -6.92 20.18
CA GLY A 398 -10.56 -7.61 19.03
C GLY A 398 -10.70 -6.67 17.85
N TYR A 399 -10.10 -7.07 16.72
CA TYR A 399 -10.06 -6.27 15.49
C TYR A 399 -10.77 -6.98 14.34
N ASP A 400 -11.41 -6.21 13.45
CA ASP A 400 -11.97 -6.73 12.21
C ASP A 400 -10.86 -7.29 11.31
N ARG A 401 -11.01 -8.54 10.85
CA ARG A 401 -10.01 -9.21 10.00
C ARG A 401 -9.80 -8.54 8.64
N GLY A 402 -10.88 -8.01 8.06
CA GLY A 402 -10.90 -7.41 6.73
C GLY A 402 -10.17 -6.08 6.71
N ASN A 403 -10.62 -5.14 7.53
CA ASN A 403 -10.17 -3.75 7.53
C ASN A 403 -9.27 -3.37 8.72
N GLY A 404 -9.11 -4.24 9.71
CA GLY A 404 -8.26 -4.04 10.89
C GLY A 404 -8.87 -3.18 12.00
N ALA A 405 -10.11 -2.68 11.87
CA ALA A 405 -10.71 -1.76 12.84
C ALA A 405 -10.88 -2.39 14.21
N GLU A 406 -10.61 -1.63 15.29
CA GLU A 406 -10.90 -2.10 16.64
C GLU A 406 -12.42 -2.20 16.83
N ILE A 407 -12.87 -3.40 17.18
CA ILE A 407 -14.29 -3.68 17.47
C ILE A 407 -14.53 -3.59 18.97
N ILE A 408 -13.57 -4.06 19.76
CA ILE A 408 -13.65 -4.12 21.21
C ILE A 408 -12.25 -4.13 21.84
N SER A 409 -12.12 -3.49 23.00
CA SER A 409 -10.93 -3.59 23.85
C SER A 409 -11.32 -3.56 25.33
N GLN A 410 -10.54 -4.26 26.16
CA GLN A 410 -10.74 -4.34 27.60
C GLN A 410 -9.41 -4.62 28.29
N THR A 411 -9.11 -3.93 29.37
CA THR A 411 -7.92 -4.20 30.18
C THR A 411 -8.02 -5.57 30.84
N ILE A 412 -6.91 -6.31 30.86
CA ILE A 412 -6.85 -7.63 31.49
C ILE A 412 -6.81 -7.43 33.01
N ASP A 413 -7.67 -8.13 33.74
CA ASP A 413 -7.69 -8.04 35.19
C ASP A 413 -6.55 -8.84 35.86
N GLU A 414 -6.38 -8.67 37.17
CA GLU A 414 -5.35 -9.34 37.98
C GLU A 414 -5.49 -10.88 37.99
N ASN A 415 -6.67 -11.41 37.63
CA ASN A 415 -6.94 -12.85 37.54
C ASN A 415 -6.78 -13.41 36.12
N HIS A 416 -6.25 -12.59 35.20
CA HIS A 416 -6.12 -12.90 33.77
C HIS A 416 -7.46 -13.29 33.12
N GLN A 417 -8.56 -12.71 33.61
CA GLN A 417 -9.89 -12.88 33.06
C GLN A 417 -10.28 -11.66 32.24
N VAL A 418 -10.98 -11.91 31.14
CA VAL A 418 -11.56 -10.86 30.30
C VAL A 418 -13.01 -11.22 30.02
N SER A 419 -13.90 -10.28 30.33
CA SER A 419 -15.36 -10.49 30.23
C SER A 419 -15.97 -9.39 29.40
N PHE A 420 -16.36 -9.72 28.17
CA PHE A 420 -16.83 -8.71 27.23
C PHE A 420 -18.28 -8.92 26.78
N PRO A 421 -19.13 -7.88 26.89
CA PRO A 421 -20.52 -7.95 26.51
C PRO A 421 -20.66 -7.81 24.99
N ILE A 422 -20.64 -8.92 24.26
CA ILE A 422 -20.87 -8.97 22.80
C ILE A 422 -22.21 -8.32 22.44
N GLY A 423 -23.21 -8.43 23.33
CA GLY A 423 -24.52 -7.81 23.15
C GLY A 423 -24.57 -6.29 23.30
N HIS A 424 -23.49 -5.64 23.76
CA HIS A 424 -23.47 -4.23 24.09
C HIS A 424 -23.66 -3.33 22.86
N PHE A 425 -24.41 -2.24 23.05
CA PHE A 425 -24.78 -1.32 21.97
C PHE A 425 -23.56 -0.80 21.19
N GLN A 426 -22.48 -0.43 21.89
CA GLN A 426 -21.28 0.09 21.23
C GLN A 426 -20.58 -0.96 20.36
N THR A 427 -20.48 -2.21 20.83
CA THR A 427 -19.87 -3.31 20.08
C THR A 427 -20.69 -3.65 18.84
N LYS A 428 -22.03 -3.70 18.97
CA LYS A 428 -22.94 -3.89 17.83
C LYS A 428 -22.82 -2.76 16.81
N LYS A 429 -22.78 -1.51 17.27
CA LYS A 429 -22.55 -0.35 16.40
C LYS A 429 -21.22 -0.46 15.66
N ASN A 430 -20.13 -0.83 16.33
CA ASN A 430 -18.81 -0.99 15.68
C ASN A 430 -18.83 -2.10 14.63
N ILE A 431 -19.49 -3.24 14.90
CA ILE A 431 -19.68 -4.35 13.96
C ILE A 431 -20.47 -3.91 12.73
N GLU A 432 -21.59 -3.20 12.93
CA GLU A 432 -22.46 -2.72 11.85
C GLU A 432 -21.73 -1.70 10.97
N THR A 433 -21.10 -0.69 11.58
CA THR A 433 -20.34 0.35 10.87
C THR A 433 -19.22 -0.25 10.02
N ASN A 434 -18.51 -1.26 10.52
CA ASN A 434 -17.40 -1.89 9.81
C ASN A 434 -17.82 -3.06 8.90
N GLN A 435 -19.11 -3.42 8.89
CA GLN A 435 -19.63 -4.61 8.20
C GLN A 435 -18.87 -5.89 8.58
N THR A 436 -18.55 -6.02 9.87
CA THR A 436 -17.62 -7.01 10.39
C THR A 436 -18.17 -8.43 10.31
N LYS A 437 -17.39 -9.32 9.69
CA LYS A 437 -17.72 -10.76 9.58
C LYS A 437 -16.88 -11.62 10.52
N TYR A 438 -15.64 -11.22 10.75
CA TYR A 438 -14.68 -11.96 11.56
C TYR A 438 -13.87 -11.00 12.41
N VAL A 439 -13.80 -11.30 13.71
CA VAL A 439 -12.99 -10.59 14.69
C VAL A 439 -11.81 -11.46 15.08
N ASP A 440 -10.65 -10.84 15.02
CA ASP A 440 -9.34 -11.37 15.29
C ASP A 440 -8.89 -10.78 16.65
N PHE A 441 -8.61 -11.62 17.64
CA PHE A 441 -8.18 -11.19 18.98
C PHE A 441 -6.67 -11.17 19.22
N TYR A 442 -6.23 -10.20 20.01
CA TYR A 442 -4.84 -9.91 20.32
C TYR A 442 -4.69 -9.47 21.77
N ILE A 443 -3.51 -9.70 22.33
CA ILE A 443 -3.01 -9.00 23.50
C ILE A 443 -2.26 -7.77 23.01
N ARG A 444 -2.68 -6.60 23.45
CA ARG A 444 -2.11 -5.31 23.11
C ARG A 444 -1.25 -4.82 24.26
N PHE A 445 0.01 -4.57 23.97
CA PHE A 445 0.98 -3.99 24.89
C PHE A 445 1.17 -2.53 24.51
N LYS A 446 0.95 -1.63 25.47
CA LYS A 446 1.00 -0.19 25.24
C LYS A 446 1.88 0.50 26.28
N THR A 447 2.80 1.34 25.85
CA THR A 447 3.59 2.21 26.75
C THR A 447 2.91 3.54 27.00
N GLU A 448 3.35 4.29 28.01
CA GLU A 448 2.90 5.66 28.26
C GLU A 448 3.16 6.59 27.05
N GLU A 449 4.22 6.32 26.29
CA GLU A 449 4.58 7.03 25.06
C GLU A 449 3.77 6.61 23.83
N LEU A 450 2.66 5.87 24.01
CA LEU A 450 1.78 5.38 22.94
C LEU A 450 2.45 4.38 21.97
N GLN A 451 3.58 3.77 22.33
CA GLN A 451 4.12 2.64 21.56
C GLN A 451 3.23 1.42 21.73
N GLU A 452 2.95 0.72 20.64
CA GLU A 452 2.00 -0.41 20.63
C GLU A 452 2.58 -1.63 19.90
N VAL A 453 2.48 -2.79 20.55
CA VAL A 453 2.76 -4.10 19.94
C VAL A 453 1.58 -5.04 20.20
N LEU A 454 1.16 -5.75 19.15
CA LEU A 454 0.06 -6.70 19.19
C LEU A 454 0.60 -8.15 19.13
N GLN A 455 0.27 -8.96 20.13
CA GLN A 455 0.50 -10.40 20.13
C GLN A 455 -0.80 -11.13 19.80
N ARG A 456 -0.76 -12.01 18.80
CA ARG A 456 -1.94 -12.79 18.41
C ARG A 456 -2.32 -13.76 19.52
N LEU A 457 -3.60 -13.82 19.91
CA LEU A 457 -4.04 -14.74 20.95
C LEU A 457 -4.00 -16.19 20.43
N GLU A 458 -3.07 -16.97 20.96
CA GLU A 458 -2.98 -18.41 20.73
C GLU A 458 -3.98 -19.19 21.60
N VAL A 459 -4.37 -20.37 21.12
CA VAL A 459 -5.24 -21.29 21.85
C VAL A 459 -4.41 -22.47 22.33
N GLU A 460 -4.44 -22.78 23.63
CA GLU A 460 -3.72 -23.93 24.18
C GLU A 460 -4.46 -25.26 23.94
N GLY A 461 -3.83 -26.18 23.20
CA GLY A 461 -4.43 -27.47 22.85
C GLY A 461 -5.59 -27.35 21.84
N GLU A 462 -6.38 -28.41 21.70
CA GLU A 462 -7.65 -28.38 20.96
C GLU A 462 -8.76 -27.85 21.86
N LEU A 463 -8.71 -26.58 22.22
CA LEU A 463 -9.64 -25.96 23.17
C LEU A 463 -11.09 -25.89 22.64
N LEU A 464 -11.35 -26.22 21.37
CA LEU A 464 -12.64 -25.96 20.74
C LEU A 464 -13.11 -27.10 19.81
N THR A 465 -13.69 -28.16 20.38
CA THR A 465 -14.91 -28.73 19.78
C THR A 465 -16.01 -27.67 19.85
N ASN A 466 -16.10 -26.79 18.84
CA ASN A 466 -17.19 -25.82 18.58
C ASN A 466 -18.15 -25.59 19.76
N LYS A 467 -17.75 -24.87 20.82
CA LYS A 467 -18.69 -24.53 21.90
C LYS A 467 -19.56 -23.34 21.45
N PRO A 468 -20.87 -23.51 21.25
CA PRO A 468 -21.72 -22.48 20.68
C PRO A 468 -22.06 -21.42 21.73
N SER A 469 -21.79 -20.15 21.41
CA SER A 469 -22.58 -19.03 21.92
C SER A 469 -23.69 -18.80 20.89
N SER A 470 -24.84 -19.47 21.06
CA SER A 470 -25.89 -19.55 20.03
C SER A 470 -26.55 -18.21 19.67
N ILE A 471 -26.16 -17.11 20.31
CA ILE A 471 -26.96 -15.89 20.32
C ILE A 471 -26.37 -14.77 19.44
N ASP A 472 -25.05 -14.60 19.33
CA ASP A 472 -24.46 -13.49 18.52
C ASP A 472 -23.24 -13.85 17.63
N GLY A 473 -22.76 -15.11 17.61
CA GLY A 473 -21.66 -15.52 16.71
C GLY A 473 -20.95 -16.81 17.13
N TRP A 474 -19.83 -17.16 16.47
CA TRP A 474 -19.11 -18.43 16.68
C TRP A 474 -17.63 -18.21 17.00
N SER A 475 -17.19 -18.67 18.16
CA SER A 475 -15.78 -18.74 18.53
C SER A 475 -15.11 -19.94 17.84
N TYR A 476 -13.92 -19.75 17.28
CA TYR A 476 -13.20 -20.81 16.59
C TYR A 476 -11.68 -20.62 16.64
N GLN A 477 -10.96 -21.72 16.44
CA GLN A 477 -9.52 -21.75 16.26
C GLN A 477 -9.19 -21.69 14.76
N THR A 478 -8.26 -20.82 14.38
CA THR A 478 -7.75 -20.75 13.01
C THR A 478 -6.80 -21.90 12.72
N LYS A 479 -6.48 -22.14 11.43
CA LYS A 479 -5.48 -23.16 11.03
C LYS A 479 -4.09 -22.96 11.65
N GLN A 480 -3.78 -21.74 12.08
CA GLN A 480 -2.52 -21.38 12.74
C GLN A 480 -2.59 -21.50 14.27
N GLY A 481 -3.68 -22.05 14.82
CA GLY A 481 -3.84 -22.20 16.27
C GLY A 481 -4.36 -20.97 17.01
N ASN A 482 -4.67 -19.88 16.32
CA ASN A 482 -5.11 -18.62 16.94
C ASN A 482 -6.61 -18.55 17.18
N TYR A 483 -7.02 -17.80 18.22
CA TYR A 483 -8.42 -17.56 18.56
C TYR A 483 -9.07 -16.52 17.65
N SER A 484 -10.33 -16.73 17.25
CA SER A 484 -11.12 -15.79 16.45
C SER A 484 -12.62 -15.97 16.69
N TRP A 485 -13.39 -14.95 16.33
CA TRP A 485 -14.84 -14.95 16.44
C TRP A 485 -15.48 -14.60 15.09
N LYS A 486 -16.51 -15.35 14.70
CA LYS A 486 -17.32 -15.10 13.50
C LYS A 486 -18.63 -14.46 13.94
N VAL A 487 -18.89 -13.26 13.45
CA VAL A 487 -20.14 -12.52 13.70
C VAL A 487 -21.28 -13.21 12.95
N LYS A 488 -22.47 -13.27 13.57
CA LYS A 488 -23.67 -13.89 12.98
C LYS A 488 -24.38 -12.99 11.97
#